data_AF-A0A2W0HDC4-F1
#
_entry.id   AF-A0A2W0HDC4-F1
#
_cell.length_a   1.000
_cell.length_b   1.000
_cell.length_c   1.000
_cell.angle_alpha   90.00
_cell.angle_beta   90.00
_cell.angle_gamma   90.00
#
_symmetry.space_group_name_H-M   'P 1'
#
loop_
_entity.id
_entity.type
_entity.pdbx_description
1 polymer ?
#
loop_
_entity_poly.entity_id
_entity_poly.type
_entity_poly.pdbx_seq_one_letter_code
_entity_poly.pdbx_strand_id
1 'polypeptide(L)'
;MLNSWKLKEIVLMSLLGVVFAVIYLMFYFFGMGLTNVLTPFGLAPFGYELIFGIWFIVSIIAAYIIRKPGAALVSETIAATVQVLLGSPAGPRLIISGIIQGLGAEMAFAATRWKNYTLSVLVLAGVSAAVFSFVWGWFISGFAALSPSLVVAMFIVRCLSGALLAGLLGKYVSDQLANTGVLRGYALGKERQEKREKKSA
;
A
#
# COMPACT_ATOMS: atom_id res chain seq x y z
N MET A 1 -8.76 -3.39 22.36
CA MET A 1 -8.32 -2.81 21.08
C MET A 1 -9.43 -2.03 20.34
N LEU A 2 -10.72 -2.39 20.44
CA LEU A 2 -11.80 -1.71 19.70
C LEU A 2 -12.32 -0.39 20.32
N ASN A 3 -12.18 -0.18 21.63
CA ASN A 3 -12.68 1.04 22.33
C ASN A 3 -12.01 2.38 21.93
N SER A 4 -10.98 2.35 21.08
CA SER A 4 -10.27 3.55 20.62
C SER A 4 -10.77 4.07 19.27
N TRP A 5 -11.36 3.21 18.43
CA TRP A 5 -11.72 3.57 17.05
C TRP A 5 -12.99 4.44 17.03
N LYS A 6 -12.93 5.54 16.29
CA LYS A 6 -14.09 6.40 16.06
C LYS A 6 -14.77 5.96 14.77
N LEU A 7 -16.10 6.05 14.73
CA LEU A 7 -16.88 5.70 13.53
C LEU A 7 -16.36 6.40 12.27
N LYS A 8 -16.04 7.70 12.37
CA LYS A 8 -15.48 8.46 11.24
C LYS A 8 -14.16 7.90 10.68
N GLU A 9 -13.33 7.28 11.52
CA GLU A 9 -12.05 6.68 11.09
C GLU A 9 -12.30 5.37 10.35
N ILE A 10 -13.26 4.57 10.83
CA ILE A 10 -13.70 3.35 10.14
C ILE A 10 -14.30 3.72 8.78
N VAL A 11 -15.19 4.71 8.74
CA VAL A 11 -15.81 5.18 7.49
C VAL A 11 -14.76 5.70 6.51
N LEU A 12 -13.80 6.53 6.96
CA LEU A 12 -12.71 7.00 6.10
C LEU A 12 -11.88 5.83 5.54
N MET A 13 -11.52 4.88 6.40
CA MET A 13 -10.74 3.71 5.99
C MET A 13 -11.48 2.87 4.93
N SER A 14 -12.79 2.66 5.12
CA SER A 14 -13.62 1.96 4.13
C SER A 14 -13.72 2.74 2.81
N LEU A 15 -13.89 4.06 2.86
CA LEU A 15 -13.91 4.92 1.68
C LEU A 15 -12.59 4.86 0.91
N LEU A 16 -11.45 4.94 1.61
CA LEU A 16 -10.13 4.75 1.01
C LEU A 16 -10.03 3.38 0.35
N GLY A 17 -10.44 2.32 1.05
CA GLY A 17 -10.44 0.96 0.49
C GLY A 17 -11.23 0.86 -0.82
N VAL A 18 -12.44 1.42 -0.89
CA VAL A 18 -13.26 1.40 -2.10
C VAL A 18 -12.64 2.20 -3.24
N VAL A 19 -12.15 3.42 -2.98
CA VAL A 19 -11.53 4.27 -4.00
C VAL A 19 -10.26 3.61 -4.55
N PHE A 20 -9.40 3.10 -3.67
CA PHE A 20 -8.16 2.45 -4.07
C PHE A 20 -8.39 1.09 -4.71
N ALA A 21 -9.47 0.37 -4.42
CA ALA A 21 -9.83 -0.85 -5.13
C ALA A 21 -10.03 -0.61 -6.63
N VAL A 22 -10.68 0.51 -7.01
CA VAL A 22 -10.83 0.91 -8.41
C VAL A 22 -9.46 1.21 -9.03
N ILE A 23 -8.60 1.94 -8.30
CA ILE A 23 -7.23 2.23 -8.74
C ILE A 23 -6.43 0.94 -8.93
N TYR A 24 -6.51 0.00 -8.00
CA TYR A 24 -5.81 -1.29 -8.08
C TYR A 24 -6.28 -2.11 -9.26
N LEU A 25 -7.57 -2.07 -9.59
CA LEU A 25 -8.10 -2.73 -10.77
C LEU A 25 -7.61 -2.08 -12.06
N MET A 26 -7.59 -0.75 -12.13
CA MET A 26 -7.02 -0.04 -13.29
C MET A 26 -5.53 -0.38 -13.47
N PHE A 27 -4.77 -0.38 -12.38
CA PHE A 27 -3.36 -0.75 -12.41
C PHE A 27 -3.12 -2.23 -12.74
N TYR A 28 -4.10 -3.10 -12.49
CA TYR A 28 -4.03 -4.50 -12.92
C TYR A 28 -4.00 -4.58 -14.45
N PHE A 29 -4.92 -3.89 -15.13
CA PHE A 29 -4.93 -3.83 -16.59
C PHE A 29 -3.72 -3.08 -17.14
N PHE A 30 -3.30 -2.00 -16.48
CA PHE A 30 -2.08 -1.28 -16.86
C PHE A 30 -0.84 -2.18 -16.77
N GLY A 31 -0.70 -2.95 -15.69
CA GLY A 31 0.39 -3.92 -15.52
C GLY A 31 0.38 -5.02 -16.56
N MET A 32 -0.82 -5.46 -16.99
CA MET A 32 -0.97 -6.40 -18.11
C MET A 32 -0.45 -5.79 -19.41
N GLY A 33 -0.83 -4.54 -19.72
CA GLY A 33 -0.33 -3.81 -20.88
C GLY A 33 1.18 -3.61 -20.84
N LEU A 34 1.72 -3.20 -19.68
CA LEU A 34 3.16 -3.01 -19.48
C LEU A 34 3.93 -4.33 -19.65
N THR A 35 3.40 -5.43 -19.12
CA THR A 35 3.97 -6.77 -19.33
C THR A 35 4.04 -7.11 -20.81
N ASN A 36 2.94 -6.90 -21.56
CA ASN A 36 2.89 -7.18 -22.99
C ASN A 36 3.89 -6.34 -23.81
N VAL A 37 4.06 -5.06 -23.46
CA VAL A 37 5.05 -4.18 -24.10
C VAL A 37 6.48 -4.64 -23.81
N LEU A 38 6.73 -5.19 -22.63
CA LEU A 38 8.06 -5.67 -22.22
C LEU A 38 8.39 -7.08 -22.72
N THR A 39 7.39 -7.88 -23.13
CA THR A 39 7.58 -9.25 -23.62
C THR A 39 8.56 -9.37 -24.79
N PRO A 40 8.50 -8.55 -25.86
CA PRO A 40 9.45 -8.65 -26.99
C PRO A 40 10.91 -8.41 -26.59
N PHE A 41 11.14 -7.74 -25.46
CA PHE A 41 12.47 -7.43 -24.93
C PHE A 41 12.95 -8.45 -23.88
N GLY A 42 12.18 -9.52 -23.62
CA GLY A 42 12.49 -10.49 -22.56
C GLY A 42 12.31 -9.93 -21.14
N LEU A 43 11.67 -8.76 -20.99
CA LEU A 43 11.50 -8.05 -19.72
C LEU A 43 10.10 -8.22 -19.12
N ALA A 44 9.26 -9.11 -19.67
CA ALA A 44 7.93 -9.40 -19.15
C ALA A 44 7.86 -9.63 -17.62
N PRO A 45 8.83 -10.34 -16.99
CA PRO A 45 8.81 -10.54 -15.54
C PRO A 45 8.82 -9.25 -14.71
N PHE A 46 9.28 -8.12 -15.28
CA PHE A 46 9.32 -6.83 -14.60
C PHE A 46 8.05 -5.99 -14.76
N GLY A 47 7.10 -6.39 -15.61
CA GLY A 47 5.94 -5.59 -15.95
C GLY A 47 5.12 -5.16 -14.75
N TYR A 48 4.72 -6.10 -13.90
CA TYR A 48 4.03 -5.77 -12.65
C TYR A 48 4.98 -5.26 -11.56
N GLU A 49 6.24 -5.72 -11.53
CA GLU A 49 7.20 -5.41 -10.46
C GLU A 49 7.51 -3.91 -10.35
N LEU A 50 7.60 -3.22 -11.49
CA LEU A 50 7.89 -1.79 -11.55
C LEU A 50 6.80 -0.94 -10.87
N ILE A 51 5.54 -1.36 -11.00
CA ILE A 51 4.37 -0.65 -10.49
C ILE A 51 3.78 -1.28 -9.24
N PHE A 52 4.40 -2.34 -8.73
CA PHE A 52 3.81 -3.20 -7.70
C PHE A 52 3.45 -2.46 -6.40
N GLY A 53 4.20 -1.42 -6.06
CA GLY A 53 3.96 -0.62 -4.87
C GLY A 53 2.59 0.08 -4.85
N ILE A 54 1.94 0.24 -6.01
CA ILE A 54 0.59 0.83 -6.04
C ILE A 54 -0.41 -0.02 -5.26
N TRP A 55 -0.27 -1.35 -5.24
CA TRP A 55 -1.19 -2.25 -4.55
C TRP A 55 -1.05 -2.24 -3.04
N PHE A 56 -0.11 -1.49 -2.45
CA PHE A 56 -0.01 -1.35 -0.99
C PHE A 56 -0.14 0.11 -0.53
N ILE A 57 -0.42 1.03 -1.44
CA ILE A 57 -0.46 2.46 -1.13
C ILE A 57 -1.58 2.79 -0.13
N VAL A 58 -2.71 2.07 -0.18
CA VAL A 58 -3.84 2.33 0.72
C VAL A 58 -3.47 2.04 2.18
N SER A 59 -2.68 0.99 2.43
CA SER A 59 -2.12 0.69 3.75
C SER A 59 -1.37 1.89 4.33
N ILE A 60 -0.49 2.50 3.53
CA ILE A 60 0.35 3.62 3.95
C ILE A 60 -0.49 4.87 4.20
N ILE A 61 -1.43 5.17 3.29
CA ILE A 61 -2.32 6.33 3.40
C ILE A 61 -3.19 6.21 4.66
N ALA A 62 -3.87 5.07 4.85
CA ALA A 62 -4.75 4.85 5.99
C ALA A 62 -3.97 4.92 7.32
N ALA A 63 -2.81 4.24 7.41
CA ALA A 63 -1.98 4.26 8.60
C ALA A 63 -1.44 5.65 8.92
N TYR A 64 -0.97 6.41 7.91
CA TYR A 64 -0.42 7.74 8.12
C TYR A 64 -1.47 8.77 8.54
N ILE A 65 -2.70 8.66 8.02
CA ILE A 65 -3.81 9.56 8.36
C ILE A 65 -4.40 9.23 9.74
N ILE A 66 -4.73 7.96 10.00
CA ILE A 66 -5.50 7.53 11.17
C ILE A 66 -4.59 7.29 12.39
N ARG A 67 -3.40 6.73 12.17
CA ARG A 67 -2.38 6.45 13.19
C ARG A 67 -2.85 5.53 14.32
N LYS A 68 -3.51 4.43 13.94
CA LYS A 68 -4.00 3.41 14.89
C LYS A 68 -3.58 2.00 14.47
N PRO A 69 -3.43 1.08 15.43
CA PRO A 69 -3.16 -0.32 15.13
C PRO A 69 -4.25 -0.94 14.26
N GLY A 70 -3.83 -1.61 13.19
CA GLY A 70 -4.70 -2.29 12.22
C GLY A 70 -5.15 -1.41 11.05
N ALA A 71 -4.80 -0.12 11.03
CA ALA A 71 -5.22 0.78 9.96
C ALA A 71 -4.65 0.38 8.59
N ALA A 72 -3.40 -0.07 8.53
CA ALA A 72 -2.80 -0.53 7.29
C ALA A 72 -3.48 -1.83 6.83
N LEU A 73 -3.48 -2.84 7.70
CA LEU A 73 -4.04 -4.16 7.41
C LEU A 73 -5.49 -4.13 6.95
N VAL A 74 -6.36 -3.44 7.69
CA VAL A 74 -7.80 -3.46 7.41
C VAL A 74 -8.10 -2.69 6.13
N SER A 75 -7.43 -1.55 5.90
CA SER A 75 -7.62 -0.79 4.65
C SER A 75 -7.25 -1.60 3.40
N GLU A 76 -6.14 -2.35 3.45
CA GLU A 76 -5.68 -3.22 2.37
C GLU A 76 -6.64 -4.38 2.12
N THR A 77 -7.12 -4.98 3.21
CA THR A 77 -8.08 -6.10 3.14
C THR A 77 -9.39 -5.64 2.50
N ILE A 78 -9.89 -4.45 2.85
CA ILE A 78 -11.07 -3.85 2.22
C ILE A 78 -10.80 -3.59 0.74
N ALA A 79 -9.68 -2.96 0.39
CA ALA A 79 -9.33 -2.65 -0.99
C ALA A 79 -9.26 -3.92 -1.85
N ALA A 80 -8.55 -4.95 -1.40
CA ALA A 80 -8.44 -6.22 -2.11
C ALA A 80 -9.79 -6.93 -2.25
N THR A 81 -10.63 -6.91 -1.21
CA THR A 81 -11.99 -7.49 -1.26
C THR A 81 -12.85 -6.78 -2.29
N VAL A 82 -12.89 -5.45 -2.25
CA VAL A 82 -13.67 -4.65 -3.22
C VAL A 82 -13.12 -4.83 -4.63
N GLN A 83 -11.79 -4.90 -4.81
CA GLN A 83 -11.18 -5.13 -6.12
C GLN A 83 -11.62 -6.48 -6.72
N VAL A 84 -11.74 -7.53 -5.91
CA VAL A 84 -12.30 -8.81 -6.34
C VAL A 84 -13.77 -8.69 -6.72
N LEU A 85 -14.57 -7.99 -5.90
CA LEU A 85 -16.00 -7.78 -6.19
C LEU A 85 -16.24 -6.96 -7.47
N LEU A 86 -15.30 -6.07 -7.83
CA LEU A 86 -15.31 -5.32 -9.09
C LEU A 86 -14.92 -6.18 -10.32
N GLY A 87 -14.61 -7.48 -10.13
CA GLY A 87 -14.32 -8.40 -11.23
C GLY A 87 -12.84 -8.53 -11.57
N SER A 88 -11.95 -8.49 -10.58
CA SER A 88 -10.51 -8.68 -10.82
C SER A 88 -10.21 -10.03 -11.49
N PRO A 89 -9.43 -10.07 -12.59
CA PRO A 89 -9.02 -11.32 -13.23
C PRO A 89 -8.15 -12.21 -12.35
N ALA A 90 -7.57 -11.67 -11.27
CA ALA A 90 -6.82 -12.46 -10.30
C ALA A 90 -7.70 -13.39 -9.47
N GLY A 91 -9.02 -13.13 -9.40
CA GLY A 91 -9.98 -13.92 -8.63
C GLY A 91 -9.82 -13.79 -7.11
N PRO A 92 -10.54 -14.61 -6.32
CA PRO A 92 -10.64 -14.48 -4.86
C PRO A 92 -9.32 -14.59 -4.08
N ARG A 93 -8.32 -15.26 -4.66
CA ARG A 93 -6.96 -15.38 -4.07
C ARG A 93 -6.33 -14.01 -3.78
N LEU A 94 -6.75 -12.97 -4.49
CA LEU A 94 -6.28 -11.60 -4.31
C LEU A 94 -6.60 -11.05 -2.91
N ILE A 95 -7.67 -11.52 -2.27
CA ILE A 95 -8.01 -11.16 -0.88
C ILE A 95 -6.90 -11.62 0.07
N ILE A 96 -6.42 -12.86 -0.11
CA ILE A 96 -5.32 -13.41 0.69
C ILE A 96 -4.03 -12.61 0.44
N SER A 97 -3.74 -12.29 -0.82
CA SER A 97 -2.61 -11.42 -1.17
C SER A 97 -2.71 -10.07 -0.46
N GLY A 98 -3.88 -9.42 -0.48
CA GLY A 98 -4.11 -8.13 0.19
C GLY A 98 -3.94 -8.20 1.70
N ILE A 99 -4.41 -9.29 2.35
CA ILE A 99 -4.20 -9.52 3.79
C ILE A 99 -2.70 -9.63 4.09
N ILE A 100 -1.95 -10.41 3.31
CA ILE A 100 -0.50 -10.59 3.51
C ILE A 100 0.26 -9.28 3.30
N GLN A 101 -0.11 -8.51 2.28
CA GLN A 101 0.47 -7.20 2.00
C GLN A 101 0.18 -6.20 3.12
N GLY A 102 -1.07 -6.15 3.58
CA GLY A 102 -1.50 -5.33 4.70
C GLY A 102 -0.78 -5.71 5.99
N LEU A 103 -0.57 -7.00 6.25
CA LEU A 103 0.23 -7.48 7.38
C LEU A 103 1.69 -7.03 7.26
N GLY A 104 2.27 -7.14 6.06
CA GLY A 104 3.62 -6.65 5.79
C GLY A 104 3.77 -5.15 6.07
N ALA A 105 2.82 -4.33 5.61
CA ALA A 105 2.81 -2.90 5.89
C ALA A 105 2.62 -2.61 7.40
N GLU A 106 1.65 -3.28 8.03
CA GLU A 106 1.32 -3.12 9.45
C GLU A 106 2.51 -3.48 10.35
N MET A 107 3.34 -4.46 9.95
CA MET A 107 4.52 -4.89 10.71
C MET A 107 5.54 -3.75 10.91
N ALA A 108 5.76 -2.90 9.90
CA ALA A 108 6.66 -1.76 10.04
C ALA A 108 6.12 -0.72 11.04
N PHE A 109 4.80 -0.52 11.07
CA PHE A 109 4.17 0.35 12.08
C PHE A 109 4.17 -0.29 13.46
N ALA A 110 3.95 -1.60 13.55
CA ALA A 110 4.04 -2.36 14.79
C ALA A 110 5.44 -2.30 15.42
N ALA A 111 6.49 -2.36 14.59
CA ALA A 111 7.88 -2.20 15.04
C ALA A 111 8.14 -0.84 15.70
N THR A 112 7.41 0.20 15.31
CA THR A 112 7.45 1.53 15.94
C THR A 112 6.32 1.75 16.95
N ARG A 113 5.61 0.68 17.34
CA ARG A 113 4.45 0.68 18.24
C ARG A 113 3.35 1.67 17.82
N TRP A 114 3.20 1.91 16.52
CA TRP A 114 2.24 2.89 15.96
C TRP A 114 2.44 4.31 16.49
N LYS A 115 3.67 4.67 16.88
CA LYS A 115 4.01 6.00 17.42
C LYS A 115 4.82 6.86 16.45
N ASN A 116 5.42 6.26 15.43
CA ASN A 116 6.27 6.98 14.48
C ASN A 116 5.76 6.82 13.04
N TYR A 117 5.59 7.96 12.36
CA TYR A 117 5.11 8.04 10.99
C TYR A 117 5.99 8.97 10.12
N THR A 118 7.29 9.02 10.41
CA THR A 118 8.25 9.70 9.54
C THR A 118 8.33 9.05 8.16
N LEU A 119 8.86 9.79 7.18
CA LEU A 119 9.04 9.29 5.82
C LEU A 119 9.78 7.94 5.79
N SER A 120 10.83 7.77 6.60
CA SER A 120 11.58 6.51 6.67
C SER A 120 10.72 5.33 7.09
N VAL A 121 9.78 5.52 8.03
CA VAL A 121 8.86 4.47 8.47
C VAL A 121 7.81 4.16 7.39
N LEU A 122 7.31 5.17 6.68
CA LEU A 122 6.37 4.98 5.57
C LEU A 122 7.03 4.22 4.41
N VAL A 123 8.27 4.56 4.07
CA VAL A 123 9.07 3.83 3.09
C VAL A 123 9.34 2.40 3.55
N LEU A 124 9.73 2.21 4.81
CA LEU A 124 9.95 0.87 5.38
C LEU A 124 8.67 0.02 5.35
N ALA A 125 7.50 0.62 5.59
CA ALA A 125 6.22 -0.08 5.49
C ALA A 125 5.92 -0.52 4.05
N GLY A 126 6.20 0.32 3.05
CA GLY A 126 6.09 -0.05 1.64
C GLY A 126 7.04 -1.18 1.24
N VAL A 127 8.30 -1.13 1.69
CA VAL A 127 9.29 -2.20 1.47
C VAL A 127 8.87 -3.49 2.19
N SER A 128 8.40 -3.40 3.43
CA SER A 128 7.93 -4.56 4.20
C SER A 128 6.74 -5.24 3.54
N ALA A 129 5.76 -4.47 3.04
CA ALA A 129 4.66 -4.99 2.23
C ALA A 129 5.17 -5.69 0.95
N ALA A 130 6.16 -5.10 0.27
CA ALA A 130 6.80 -5.72 -0.89
C ALA A 130 7.44 -7.07 -0.54
N VAL A 131 8.19 -7.16 0.56
CA VAL A 131 8.81 -8.41 1.04
C VAL A 131 7.75 -9.49 1.28
N PHE A 132 6.70 -9.17 2.05
CA PHE A 132 5.63 -10.11 2.37
C PHE A 132 4.89 -10.58 1.11
N SER A 133 4.59 -9.65 0.20
CA SER A 133 3.96 -9.97 -1.07
C SER A 133 4.84 -10.85 -1.97
N PHE A 134 6.16 -10.70 -1.89
CA PHE A 134 7.11 -11.45 -2.70
C PHE A 134 7.27 -12.87 -2.17
N VAL A 135 7.34 -13.03 -0.85
CA VAL A 135 7.30 -14.35 -0.19
C VAL A 135 6.01 -15.08 -0.53
N TRP A 136 4.86 -14.41 -0.50
CA TRP A 136 3.60 -15.00 -0.95
C TRP A 136 3.65 -15.38 -2.44
N GLY A 137 4.11 -14.46 -3.29
CA GLY A 137 4.28 -14.68 -4.72
C GLY A 137 5.18 -15.86 -5.07
N TRP A 138 6.21 -16.14 -4.26
CA TRP A 138 7.07 -17.30 -4.43
C TRP A 138 6.28 -18.62 -4.49
N PHE A 139 5.28 -18.77 -3.63
CA PHE A 139 4.47 -19.99 -3.54
C PHE A 139 3.38 -20.08 -4.62
N ILE A 140 2.85 -18.95 -5.09
CA ILE A 140 1.66 -18.93 -5.96
C ILE A 140 1.92 -18.52 -7.41
N SER A 141 3.07 -17.93 -7.70
CA SER A 141 3.40 -17.35 -9.02
C SER A 141 4.51 -18.12 -9.75
N GLY A 142 4.94 -19.27 -9.23
CA GLY A 142 5.89 -20.15 -9.92
C GLY A 142 7.30 -19.59 -10.04
N PHE A 143 7.71 -18.69 -9.15
CA PHE A 143 9.06 -18.08 -9.18
C PHE A 143 10.20 -19.11 -9.10
N ALA A 144 9.93 -20.31 -8.56
CA ALA A 144 10.87 -21.42 -8.54
C ALA A 144 11.30 -21.92 -9.93
N ALA A 145 10.52 -21.64 -10.99
CA ALA A 145 10.87 -21.98 -12.36
C ALA A 145 11.78 -20.94 -13.05
N LEU A 146 12.00 -19.78 -12.42
CA LEU A 146 12.83 -18.71 -12.95
C LEU A 146 14.28 -18.84 -12.48
N SER A 147 15.21 -18.18 -13.19
CA SER A 147 16.60 -18.15 -12.74
C SER A 147 16.73 -17.39 -11.40
N PRO A 148 17.59 -17.83 -10.47
CA PRO A 148 17.76 -17.15 -9.19
C PRO A 148 18.14 -15.67 -9.32
N SER A 149 18.96 -15.33 -10.32
CA SER A 149 19.34 -13.93 -10.61
C SER A 149 18.15 -13.07 -11.03
N LEU A 150 17.24 -13.61 -11.84
CA LEU A 150 16.03 -12.91 -12.26
C LEU A 150 15.08 -12.68 -11.09
N VAL A 151 14.89 -13.69 -10.23
CA VAL A 151 14.06 -13.55 -9.02
C VAL A 151 14.61 -12.46 -8.11
N VAL A 152 15.92 -12.45 -7.86
CA VAL A 152 16.57 -11.42 -7.02
C VAL A 152 16.37 -10.03 -7.64
N ALA A 153 16.51 -9.89 -8.95
CA ALA A 153 16.25 -8.63 -9.64
C ALA A 153 14.78 -8.18 -9.49
N MET A 154 13.82 -9.09 -9.70
CA MET A 154 12.39 -8.81 -9.49
C MET A 154 12.10 -8.37 -8.06
N PHE A 155 12.69 -9.04 -7.07
CA PHE A 155 12.55 -8.68 -5.66
C PHE A 155 13.04 -7.26 -5.36
N ILE A 156 14.22 -6.90 -5.87
CA ILE A 156 14.79 -5.55 -5.70
C ILE A 156 13.87 -4.52 -6.35
N VAL A 157 13.42 -4.77 -7.58
CA VAL A 157 12.50 -3.86 -8.29
C VAL A 157 11.19 -3.68 -7.52
N ARG A 158 10.61 -4.77 -6.99
CA ARG A 158 9.40 -4.70 -6.17
C ARG A 158 9.61 -3.87 -4.90
N CYS A 159 10.74 -4.06 -4.21
CA CYS A 159 11.07 -3.29 -3.02
C CYS A 159 11.21 -1.80 -3.32
N LEU A 160 11.88 -1.45 -4.43
CA LEU A 160 11.97 -0.07 -4.90
C LEU A 160 10.59 0.50 -5.25
N SER A 161 9.75 -0.28 -5.93
CA SER A 161 8.38 0.10 -6.25
C SER A 161 7.57 0.36 -4.97
N GLY A 162 7.65 -0.52 -3.96
CA GLY A 162 7.02 -0.33 -2.66
C GLY A 162 7.50 0.92 -1.92
N ALA A 163 8.82 1.17 -1.92
CA ALA A 163 9.41 2.37 -1.32
C ALA A 163 8.88 3.66 -1.97
N LEU A 164 8.85 3.70 -3.31
CA LEU A 164 8.49 4.89 -4.09
C LEU A 164 6.97 5.08 -4.19
N LEU A 165 6.24 4.06 -4.64
CA LEU A 165 4.82 4.16 -4.97
C LEU A 165 3.90 3.95 -3.75
N ALA A 166 4.31 3.15 -2.76
CA ALA A 166 3.54 3.05 -1.52
C ALA A 166 4.00 4.10 -0.50
N GLY A 167 5.29 4.08 -0.14
CA GLY A 167 5.84 4.92 0.93
C GLY A 167 5.85 6.41 0.60
N LEU A 168 6.64 6.81 -0.40
CA LEU A 168 6.82 8.21 -0.79
C LEU A 168 5.55 8.82 -1.38
N LEU A 169 4.96 8.17 -2.38
CA LEU A 169 3.73 8.65 -3.01
C LEU A 169 2.54 8.62 -2.05
N GLY A 170 2.39 7.57 -1.23
CA GLY A 170 1.33 7.52 -0.21
C GLY A 170 1.44 8.66 0.81
N LYS A 171 2.66 9.01 1.23
CA LYS A 171 2.91 10.20 2.05
C LYS A 171 2.48 11.48 1.31
N TYR A 172 2.91 11.64 0.07
CA TYR A 172 2.61 12.82 -0.75
C TYR A 172 1.10 13.00 -0.92
N VAL A 173 0.38 11.95 -1.31
CA VAL A 173 -1.09 11.98 -1.48
C VAL A 173 -1.78 12.35 -0.16
N SER A 174 -1.39 11.73 0.94
CA SER A 174 -1.96 12.03 2.27
C SER A 174 -1.71 13.47 2.70
N ASP A 175 -0.52 13.99 2.43
CA ASP A 175 -0.16 15.37 2.72
C ASP A 175 -0.99 16.37 1.88
N GLN A 176 -1.25 16.05 0.60
CA GLN A 176 -2.15 16.87 -0.23
C GLN A 176 -3.59 16.83 0.28
N LEU A 177 -4.10 15.66 0.65
CA LEU A 177 -5.42 15.53 1.29
C LEU A 177 -5.47 16.34 2.60
N ALA A 178 -4.40 16.38 3.38
CA ALA A 178 -4.36 17.19 4.59
C ALA A 178 -4.41 18.70 4.27
N ASN A 179 -3.80 19.14 3.16
CA ASN A 179 -3.80 20.53 2.75
C ASN A 179 -5.19 21.03 2.32
N THR A 180 -6.07 20.17 1.79
CA THR A 180 -7.45 20.54 1.45
C THR A 180 -8.33 20.80 2.68
N GLY A 181 -7.88 20.38 3.87
CA GLY A 181 -8.62 20.51 5.11
C GLY A 181 -9.62 19.38 5.38
N VAL A 182 -9.84 18.46 4.45
CA VAL A 182 -10.73 17.30 4.66
C VAL A 182 -10.26 16.41 5.83
N LEU A 183 -8.95 16.43 6.12
CA LEU A 183 -8.36 15.61 7.18
C LEU A 183 -8.24 16.30 8.55
N ARG A 184 -8.80 17.50 8.76
CA ARG A 184 -8.71 18.25 10.04
C ARG A 184 -9.11 17.43 11.27
N GLY A 185 -10.06 16.52 11.10
CA GLY A 185 -10.55 15.65 12.18
C GLY A 185 -9.66 14.46 12.54
N TYR A 186 -8.57 14.20 11.80
CA TYR A 186 -7.72 13.00 11.93
C TYR A 186 -6.32 13.36 12.43
N ALA A 187 -5.53 12.34 12.81
CA ALA A 187 -4.24 12.54 13.46
C ALA A 187 -3.26 13.35 12.59
N LEU A 188 -3.20 13.08 11.28
CA LEU A 188 -2.37 13.85 10.34
C LEU A 188 -2.81 15.32 10.25
N GLY A 189 -4.12 15.59 10.20
CA GLY A 189 -4.63 16.96 10.12
C GLY A 189 -4.35 17.77 11.39
N LYS A 190 -4.43 17.14 12.56
CA LYS A 190 -4.06 17.76 13.84
C LYS A 190 -2.58 18.12 13.90
N GLU A 191 -1.68 17.21 13.52
CA GLU A 191 -0.24 17.51 13.47
C GLU A 191 0.07 18.68 12.51
N ARG A 192 -0.60 18.73 11.36
CA ARG A 192 -0.46 19.82 10.39
C ARG A 192 -0.93 21.16 10.96
N GLN A 193 -2.02 21.16 11.73
CA GLN A 193 -2.53 22.36 12.40
C GLN A 193 -1.54 22.85 13.46
N GLU A 194 -1.06 21.96 14.34
CA GLU A 194 -0.07 22.29 15.36
C GLU A 194 1.22 22.86 14.75
N LYS A 195 1.69 22.30 13.62
CA LYS A 195 2.85 22.82 12.88
C LYS A 195 2.61 24.21 12.29
N ARG A 196 1.38 24.53 11.86
CA ARG A 196 1.02 25.86 11.35
C ARG A 196 0.98 26.88 12.48
N GLU A 197 0.34 26.54 13.60
CA GLU A 197 0.27 27.40 14.79
C GLU A 197 1.67 27.75 15.32
N LYS A 198 2.57 26.76 15.40
CA LYS A 198 3.97 26.98 15.80
C LYS A 198 4.79 27.84 14.83
N LYS A 199 4.40 27.94 13.56
CA LYS A 199 5.08 28.78 12.56
C LYS A 199 4.57 30.23 12.58
N SER A 200 3.37 30.44 13.12
CA SER A 200 2.72 31.75 13.24
C SER A 200 2.96 32.43 14.59
N ALA A 201 3.51 31.70 15.57
CA ALA A 201 4.00 32.21 16.85
C ALA A 201 5.47 32.59 16.75
#